data_AF-A0A9Q0KGW9-F1
#
_entry.id   AF-A0A9Q0KGW9-F1
#
_cell.length_a   1.000
_cell.length_b   1.000
_cell.length_c   1.000
_cell.angle_alpha   90.00
_cell.angle_beta   90.00
_cell.angle_gamma   90.00
#
_symmetry.space_group_name_H-M   'P 1'
#
loop_
_entity.id
_entity.type
_entity.pdbx_description
1 polymer ?
#
loop_
_entity_poly.entity_id
_entity_poly.type
_entity_poly.pdbx_seq_one_letter_code
_entity_poly.pdbx_strand_id
1 'polypeptide(L)'
;MKKKRRVPDVLWRLYRNRACTLADTIVSLLPLPPPSPADCWCKGCGCLGCSGDGAMSFLLRSDDPPDYHKLLNRCFVVMPDDQLQRRRAFYPECRWSQLTMVRRTIEMIMCESRQPSNLICSGYNKLSRASSVLDLLTTSPWCLLLERIGDDTMFHLLKYASIFLLHSRANYHRVAGPLVIDLMPKVQKHTSVYGPMFYGDRLDLGGSYTTLKAYGSFLGP
;
A
#
# COMPACT_ATOMS: atom_id res chain seq x y z
N MET A 1 11.56 20.15 -14.66
CA MET A 1 10.34 19.31 -14.73
C MET A 1 10.63 17.95 -14.12
N LYS A 2 10.00 17.59 -12.98
CA LYS A 2 10.19 16.27 -12.36
C LYS A 2 9.57 15.21 -13.28
N LYS A 3 10.39 14.30 -13.83
CA LYS A 3 9.88 13.16 -14.63
C LYS A 3 8.90 12.38 -13.75
N LYS A 4 7.61 12.37 -14.10
CA LYS A 4 6.62 11.49 -13.45
C LYS A 4 7.17 10.07 -13.55
N ARG A 5 7.45 9.45 -12.41
CA ARG A 5 7.99 8.08 -12.38
C ARG A 5 6.92 7.16 -12.96
N ARG A 6 7.30 6.39 -13.98
CA ARG A 6 6.37 5.53 -14.69
C ARG A 6 5.98 4.36 -13.79
N VAL A 7 4.67 4.14 -13.64
CA VAL A 7 4.12 2.95 -12.98
C VAL A 7 4.64 1.71 -13.72
N PRO A 8 5.11 0.66 -13.02
CA PRO A 8 5.52 -0.59 -13.63
C PRO A 8 4.44 -1.15 -14.54
N ASP A 9 4.82 -1.67 -15.71
CA ASP A 9 3.86 -2.10 -16.74
C ASP A 9 2.85 -3.12 -16.23
N VAL A 10 3.26 -4.03 -15.34
CA VAL A 10 2.36 -5.02 -14.73
C VAL A 10 1.25 -4.36 -13.90
N LEU A 11 1.59 -3.35 -13.09
CA LEU A 11 0.62 -2.61 -12.29
C LEU A 11 -0.22 -1.69 -13.17
N TRP A 12 0.38 -1.09 -14.19
CA TRP A 12 -0.34 -0.27 -15.16
C TRP A 12 -1.39 -1.08 -15.93
N ARG A 13 -1.08 -2.31 -16.35
CA ARG A 13 -2.04 -3.17 -17.05
C ARG A 13 -3.24 -3.54 -16.18
N LEU A 14 -3.01 -3.82 -14.89
CA LEU A 14 -4.05 -4.26 -13.96
C LEU A 14 -4.88 -3.11 -13.37
N TYR A 15 -4.21 -2.04 -12.96
CA TYR A 15 -4.82 -0.96 -12.16
C TYR A 15 -4.80 0.40 -12.87
N ARG A 16 -4.13 0.51 -14.01
CA ARG A 16 -4.07 1.75 -14.82
C ARG A 16 -3.64 2.94 -13.97
N ASN A 17 -4.41 4.02 -14.02
CA ASN A 17 -4.22 5.26 -13.27
C ASN A 17 -4.46 5.13 -11.76
N ARG A 18 -4.95 3.98 -11.26
CA ARG A 18 -5.22 3.77 -9.83
C ARG A 18 -3.99 3.32 -9.04
N ALA A 19 -2.94 2.88 -9.73
CA ALA A 19 -1.65 2.57 -9.10
C ALA A 19 -0.77 3.83 -9.06
N CYS A 20 -0.54 4.35 -7.85
CA CYS A 20 0.28 5.53 -7.61
C CYS A 20 1.45 5.17 -6.70
N THR A 21 2.46 6.04 -6.61
CA THR A 21 3.50 5.84 -5.59
C THR A 21 2.91 6.04 -4.19
N LEU A 22 3.50 5.43 -3.17
CA LEU A 22 3.06 5.62 -1.78
C LEU A 22 3.01 7.10 -1.40
N ALA A 23 3.99 7.90 -1.83
CA ALA A 23 3.99 9.35 -1.61
C ALA A 23 2.78 10.05 -2.26
N ASP A 24 2.52 9.78 -3.55
CA ASP A 24 1.40 10.38 -4.26
C ASP A 24 0.06 9.97 -3.66
N THR A 25 -0.09 8.71 -3.23
CA THR A 25 -1.29 8.23 -2.54
C THR A 25 -1.50 8.95 -1.22
N ILE A 26 -0.46 9.13 -0.40
CA ILE A 26 -0.56 9.86 0.86
C ILE A 26 -1.00 11.30 0.62
N VAL A 27 -0.38 12.01 -0.33
CA VAL A 27 -0.75 13.39 -0.66
C VAL A 27 -2.22 13.46 -1.16
N SER A 28 -2.67 12.47 -1.92
CA SER A 28 -4.04 12.40 -2.42
C SER A 28 -5.09 12.13 -1.33
N LEU A 29 -4.69 11.52 -0.21
CA LEU A 29 -5.54 11.27 0.96
C LEU A 29 -5.71 12.51 1.84
N LEU A 30 -4.88 13.54 1.68
CA LEU A 30 -4.93 14.71 2.53
C LEU A 30 -6.22 15.52 2.32
N PRO A 31 -6.80 16.07 3.40
CA PRO A 31 -7.86 17.06 3.27
C PRO A 31 -7.35 18.30 2.52
N LEU A 32 -8.27 19.15 2.07
CA LEU A 32 -7.88 20.47 1.61
C LEU A 32 -7.20 21.21 2.77
N PRO A 33 -6.08 21.91 2.52
CA PRO A 33 -5.39 22.64 3.57
C PRO A 33 -6.31 23.73 4.14
N PRO A 34 -6.22 24.02 5.45
CA PRO A 34 -6.99 25.11 6.03
C PRO A 34 -6.57 26.46 5.41
N PRO A 35 -7.46 27.48 5.42
CA PRO A 35 -7.17 28.81 4.87
C PRO A 35 -5.96 29.48 5.54
N SER A 36 -5.77 29.21 6.84
CA SER A 36 -4.62 29.65 7.62
C SER A 36 -3.94 28.47 8.32
N PRO A 37 -2.60 28.44 8.40
CA PRO A 37 -1.87 27.46 9.21
C PRO A 37 -2.25 27.49 10.70
N ALA A 38 -2.74 28.63 11.20
CA ALA A 38 -3.20 28.78 12.59
C ALA A 38 -4.47 27.98 12.89
N ASP A 39 -5.30 27.72 11.88
CA ASP A 39 -6.52 26.92 12.00
C ASP A 39 -6.24 25.41 11.94
N CYS A 40 -4.98 25.04 11.75
CA CYS A 40 -4.57 23.64 11.77
C CYS A 40 -4.43 23.11 13.21
N TRP A 41 -4.78 21.84 13.40
CA TRP A 41 -4.55 21.10 14.64
C TRP A 41 -3.09 21.06 15.08
N CYS A 42 -2.14 21.33 14.18
CA CYS A 42 -0.73 21.44 14.50
C CYS A 42 -0.37 22.74 15.24
N LYS A 43 -1.33 23.65 15.48
CA LYS A 43 -1.13 24.92 16.19
C LYS A 43 0.00 25.78 15.59
N GLY A 44 0.16 25.74 14.26
CA GLY A 44 1.19 26.49 13.55
C GLY A 44 2.58 25.82 13.49
N CYS A 45 2.78 24.63 14.07
CA CYS A 45 4.07 23.91 14.02
C CYS A 45 4.45 23.39 12.62
N GLY A 46 3.52 23.44 11.67
CA GLY A 46 3.71 22.89 10.32
C GLY A 46 3.56 21.37 10.31
N CYS A 47 2.52 20.86 9.67
CA CYS A 47 2.30 19.43 9.49
C CYS A 47 1.94 19.12 8.04
N LEU A 48 1.92 17.84 7.70
CA LEU A 48 1.57 17.38 6.36
C LEU A 48 0.21 17.92 5.88
N GLY A 49 -0.80 17.96 6.75
CA GLY A 49 -2.15 18.43 6.43
C GLY A 49 -2.27 19.93 6.12
N CYS A 50 -1.42 20.80 6.71
CA CYS A 50 -1.44 22.24 6.42
C CYS A 50 -0.36 22.68 5.43
N SER A 51 0.43 21.74 4.90
CA SER A 51 1.53 22.07 3.99
C SER A 51 1.06 22.45 2.58
N GLY A 52 -0.20 22.17 2.21
CA GLY A 52 -0.73 22.45 0.88
C GLY A 52 0.18 21.88 -0.22
N ASP A 53 0.60 22.73 -1.15
CA ASP A 53 1.53 22.37 -2.24
C ASP A 53 2.91 21.87 -1.73
N GLY A 54 3.26 22.22 -0.48
CA GLY A 54 4.45 21.75 0.23
C GLY A 54 4.35 20.35 0.84
N ALA A 55 3.20 19.66 0.73
CA ALA A 55 2.99 18.34 1.33
C ALA A 55 4.04 17.30 0.86
N MET A 56 4.40 17.35 -0.42
CA MET A 56 5.41 16.42 -0.97
C MET A 56 6.80 16.68 -0.39
N SER A 57 7.19 17.94 -0.17
CA SER A 57 8.47 18.28 0.49
C SER A 57 8.45 17.98 1.99
N PHE A 58 7.29 18.09 2.65
CA PHE A 58 7.15 17.66 4.03
C PHE A 58 7.38 16.15 4.17
N LEU A 59 6.83 15.38 3.22
CA LEU A 59 6.89 13.92 3.21
C LEU A 59 8.24 13.38 2.69
N LEU A 60 8.93 14.09 1.79
CA LEU A 60 10.23 13.72 1.22
C LEU A 60 11.24 14.84 1.47
N ARG A 61 11.89 14.81 2.63
CA ARG A 61 12.94 15.77 2.99
C ARG A 61 14.26 15.33 2.39
N SER A 62 15.16 16.27 2.10
CA SER A 62 16.43 15.97 1.42
C SER A 62 17.42 15.20 2.30
N ASP A 63 17.28 15.29 3.61
CA ASP A 63 18.08 14.63 4.64
C ASP A 63 17.56 13.23 5.00
N ASP A 64 16.49 12.76 4.35
CA ASP A 64 15.92 11.46 4.64
C ASP A 64 16.81 10.29 4.21
N PRO A 65 16.74 9.17 4.95
CA PRO A 65 17.42 7.94 4.56
C PRO A 65 17.07 7.48 3.13
N PRO A 66 18.05 6.97 2.35
CA PRO A 66 17.80 6.51 0.97
C PRO A 66 16.76 5.41 0.83
N ASP A 67 16.66 4.53 1.82
CA ASP A 67 15.67 3.45 1.90
C ASP A 67 14.25 3.99 2.15
N TYR A 68 14.10 5.08 2.92
CA TYR A 68 12.85 5.81 3.05
C TYR A 68 12.41 6.46 1.73
N HIS A 69 13.33 7.14 1.04
CA HIS A 69 13.06 7.66 -0.30
C HIS A 69 12.67 6.56 -1.29
N LYS A 70 13.32 5.38 -1.19
CA LYS A 70 12.99 4.21 -2.00
C LYS A 70 11.60 3.69 -1.66
N LEU A 71 11.24 3.57 -0.39
CA LEU A 71 9.90 3.17 0.06
C LEU A 71 8.86 4.09 -0.58
N LEU A 72 8.95 5.40 -0.35
CA LEU A 72 7.94 6.34 -0.81
C LEU A 72 7.78 6.44 -2.33
N ASN A 73 8.89 6.36 -3.07
CA ASN A 73 8.87 6.57 -4.52
C ASN A 73 8.89 5.29 -5.36
N ARG A 74 9.05 4.11 -4.74
CA ARG A 74 9.06 2.82 -5.46
C ARG A 74 8.10 1.80 -4.87
N CYS A 75 7.50 2.05 -3.71
CA CYS A 75 6.28 1.34 -3.30
C CYS A 75 5.11 1.90 -4.09
N PHE A 76 4.33 1.01 -4.69
CA PHE A 76 3.09 1.37 -5.37
C PHE A 76 1.89 0.97 -4.53
N VAL A 77 0.88 1.84 -4.55
CA VAL A 77 -0.33 1.66 -3.77
C VAL A 77 -1.54 1.81 -4.70
N VAL A 78 -2.50 0.90 -4.53
CA VAL A 78 -3.82 1.00 -5.16
C VAL A 78 -4.84 1.15 -4.05
N MET A 79 -5.53 2.28 -4.04
CA MET A 79 -6.60 2.57 -3.08
C MET A 79 -7.97 2.42 -3.76
N PRO A 80 -8.99 1.83 -3.11
CA PRO A 80 -10.38 1.93 -3.56
C PRO A 80 -10.84 3.39 -3.66
N ASP A 81 -11.54 3.74 -4.73
CA ASP A 81 -11.91 5.13 -5.02
C ASP A 81 -12.85 5.70 -3.94
N ASP A 82 -13.73 4.86 -3.38
CA ASP A 82 -14.63 5.21 -2.27
C ASP A 82 -13.88 5.50 -0.96
N GLN A 83 -12.67 4.94 -0.78
CA GLN A 83 -11.82 5.22 0.37
C GLN A 83 -10.99 6.49 0.14
N LEU A 84 -10.50 6.70 -1.08
CA LEU A 84 -9.77 7.92 -1.46
C LEU A 84 -10.64 9.18 -1.33
N GLN A 85 -11.94 9.06 -1.63
CA GLN A 85 -12.91 10.16 -1.50
C GLN A 85 -13.31 10.46 -0.06
N ARG A 86 -13.15 9.50 0.88
CA ARG A 86 -13.38 9.73 2.32
C ARG A 86 -12.20 10.47 2.95
N ARG A 87 -11.89 11.67 2.44
CA ARG A 87 -10.91 12.56 3.03
C ARG A 87 -11.28 12.82 4.49
N ARG A 88 -10.44 12.35 5.40
CA ARG A 88 -10.61 12.57 6.83
C ARG A 88 -9.88 13.84 7.25
N ALA A 89 -10.26 14.38 8.40
CA ALA A 89 -9.41 15.35 9.07
C ALA A 89 -8.01 14.74 9.27
N PHE A 90 -6.98 15.55 9.09
CA PHE A 90 -5.60 15.09 9.25
C PHE A 90 -5.17 15.32 10.70
N TYR A 91 -4.76 14.24 11.36
CA TYR A 91 -4.25 14.26 12.72
C TYR A 91 -2.77 13.85 12.71
N PRO A 92 -1.83 14.76 13.04
CA PRO A 92 -0.39 14.47 13.02
C PRO A 92 0.06 13.58 14.19
N GLU A 93 -0.85 13.12 15.04
CA GLU A 93 -0.50 12.37 16.23
C GLU A 93 0.00 10.97 15.88
N CYS A 94 1.12 10.60 16.49
CA CYS A 94 1.73 9.28 16.42
C CYS A 94 1.85 8.75 17.85
N ARG A 95 0.81 8.08 18.34
CA ARG A 95 0.75 7.56 19.71
C ARG A 95 1.31 6.15 19.81
N TRP A 96 1.34 5.42 18.70
CA TRP A 96 1.75 4.02 18.67
C TRP A 96 3.04 3.82 17.89
N SER A 97 3.78 2.78 18.22
CA SER A 97 4.85 2.30 17.34
C SER A 97 4.27 1.64 16.09
N GLN A 98 5.02 1.64 15.00
CA GLN A 98 4.62 0.99 13.76
C GLN A 98 4.28 -0.49 13.96
N LEU A 99 5.05 -1.20 14.81
CA LEU A 99 4.75 -2.58 15.20
C LEU A 99 3.36 -2.72 15.83
N THR A 100 3.01 -1.82 16.74
CA THR A 100 1.70 -1.83 17.40
C THR A 100 0.59 -1.48 16.41
N MET A 101 0.83 -0.52 15.52
CA MET A 101 -0.12 -0.10 14.48
C MET A 101 -0.48 -1.25 13.55
N VAL A 102 0.53 -1.94 13.00
CA VAL A 102 0.33 -3.05 12.07
C VAL A 102 -0.36 -4.23 12.77
N ARG A 103 0.06 -4.59 13.99
CA ARG A 103 -0.60 -5.66 14.78
C ARG A 103 -2.08 -5.37 15.04
N ARG A 104 -2.40 -4.17 15.52
CA ARG A 104 -3.78 -3.76 15.80
C ARG A 104 -4.63 -3.77 14.54
N THR A 105 -4.07 -3.34 13.41
CA THR A 105 -4.77 -3.39 12.12
C THR A 105 -5.08 -4.81 11.69
N ILE A 106 -4.10 -5.72 11.78
CA ILE A 106 -4.30 -7.15 11.47
C ILE A 106 -5.38 -7.74 12.38
N GLU A 107 -5.25 -7.56 13.69
CA GLU A 107 -6.16 -8.10 14.69
C GLU A 107 -7.59 -7.58 14.49
N MET A 108 -7.75 -6.29 14.16
CA MET A 108 -9.05 -5.70 13.83
C MET A 108 -9.67 -6.35 12.58
N ILE A 109 -8.92 -6.49 11.49
CA ILE A 109 -9.42 -7.13 10.26
C ILE A 109 -9.83 -8.59 10.53
N MET A 110 -9.07 -9.31 11.35
CA MET A 110 -9.40 -10.69 11.75
C MET A 110 -10.63 -10.78 12.67
N CYS A 111 -10.94 -9.74 13.43
CA CYS A 111 -12.16 -9.66 14.23
C CYS A 111 -13.38 -9.31 13.36
N GLU A 112 -13.21 -8.44 12.36
CA GLU A 112 -14.27 -8.02 11.44
C GLU A 112 -14.68 -9.13 10.44
N SER A 113 -13.76 -10.03 10.08
CA SER A 113 -14.03 -11.13 9.15
C SER A 113 -13.49 -12.46 9.63
N ARG A 114 -14.34 -13.50 9.60
CA ARG A 114 -13.93 -14.89 9.89
C ARG A 114 -12.90 -15.44 8.89
N GLN A 115 -12.87 -14.91 7.67
CA GLN A 115 -11.89 -15.23 6.63
C GLN A 115 -11.36 -13.92 6.04
N PRO A 116 -10.32 -13.33 6.66
CA PRO A 116 -9.77 -12.07 6.18
C PRO A 116 -9.09 -12.31 4.83
N SER A 117 -9.57 -11.66 3.77
CA SER A 117 -8.97 -11.71 2.44
C SER A 117 -7.81 -10.73 2.25
N ASN A 118 -7.49 -9.92 3.28
CA ASN A 118 -6.38 -8.98 3.20
C ASN A 118 -5.05 -9.72 3.43
N LEU A 119 -4.12 -9.58 2.47
CA LEU A 119 -2.79 -10.19 2.52
C LEU A 119 -1.97 -9.79 3.75
N ILE A 120 -2.28 -8.67 4.40
CA ILE A 120 -1.62 -8.25 5.63
C ILE A 120 -1.82 -9.27 6.77
N CYS A 121 -2.91 -10.03 6.74
CA CYS A 121 -3.22 -11.09 7.69
C CYS A 121 -2.55 -12.43 7.34
N SER A 122 -1.93 -12.55 6.16
CA SER A 122 -1.34 -13.82 5.69
C SER A 122 -0.22 -14.27 6.62
N GLY A 123 -0.31 -15.52 7.09
CA GLY A 123 0.71 -16.11 7.97
C GLY A 123 0.81 -15.46 9.36
N TYR A 124 -0.15 -14.62 9.76
CA TYR A 124 -0.15 -14.03 11.09
C TYR A 124 -0.49 -15.05 12.18
N ASN A 125 0.46 -15.29 13.07
CA ASN A 125 0.27 -16.14 14.22
C ASN A 125 -0.29 -15.32 15.40
N LYS A 126 -1.50 -15.64 15.84
CA LYS A 126 -2.17 -14.92 16.94
C LYS A 126 -1.48 -15.08 18.30
N LEU A 127 -0.81 -16.21 18.53
CA LEU A 127 -0.12 -16.50 19.79
C LEU A 127 1.21 -15.73 19.89
N SER A 128 2.03 -15.78 18.84
CA SER A 128 3.31 -15.07 18.81
C SER A 128 3.21 -13.61 18.31
N ARG A 129 2.06 -13.21 17.77
CA ARG A 129 1.79 -11.88 17.20
C ARG A 129 2.85 -11.45 16.18
N ALA A 130 3.20 -12.38 15.29
CA ALA A 130 4.26 -12.24 14.32
C ALA A 130 3.85 -12.76 12.94
N SER A 131 4.43 -12.14 11.90
CA SER A 131 4.42 -12.62 10.51
C SER A 131 5.54 -11.92 9.75
N SER A 132 5.98 -12.53 8.65
CA SER A 132 6.97 -11.90 7.76
C SER A 132 6.47 -10.60 7.12
N VAL A 133 5.15 -10.47 6.90
CA VAL A 133 4.54 -9.22 6.44
C VAL A 133 4.61 -8.14 7.52
N LEU A 134 4.38 -8.52 8.79
CA LEU A 134 4.55 -7.63 9.93
C LEU A 134 6.00 -7.12 9.99
N ASP A 135 6.98 -8.01 9.88
CA ASP A 135 8.41 -7.64 9.92
C ASP A 135 8.76 -6.66 8.80
N LEU A 136 8.27 -6.90 7.58
CA LEU A 136 8.46 -6.01 6.43
C LEU A 136 7.81 -4.62 6.62
N LEU A 137 6.63 -4.57 7.24
CA LEU A 137 5.90 -3.31 7.47
C LEU A 137 6.35 -2.56 8.73
N THR A 138 7.36 -3.07 9.44
CA THR A 138 7.89 -2.50 10.69
C THR A 138 9.37 -2.14 10.61
N THR A 139 9.97 -2.16 9.42
CA THR A 139 11.32 -1.65 9.18
C THR A 139 11.41 -0.14 9.39
N SER A 140 12.62 0.40 9.60
CA SER A 140 12.86 1.83 9.85
C SER A 140 12.17 2.81 8.88
N PRO A 141 12.13 2.59 7.54
CA PRO A 141 11.35 3.45 6.64
C PRO A 141 9.87 3.57 6.99
N TRP A 142 9.23 2.50 7.45
CA TRP A 142 7.82 2.50 7.83
C TRP A 142 7.59 3.18 9.18
N CYS A 143 8.52 3.04 10.11
CA CYS A 143 8.50 3.79 11.38
C CYS A 143 8.58 5.30 11.13
N LEU A 144 9.54 5.74 10.32
CA LEU A 144 9.65 7.16 9.93
C LEU A 144 8.41 7.64 9.15
N LEU A 145 7.82 6.78 8.34
CA LEU A 145 6.58 7.12 7.65
C LEU A 145 5.44 7.40 8.63
N LEU A 146 5.26 6.53 9.63
CA LEU A 146 4.22 6.70 10.65
C LEU A 146 4.34 8.04 11.37
N GLU A 147 5.56 8.41 11.79
CA GLU A 147 5.82 9.68 12.46
C GLU A 147 5.41 10.91 11.63
N ARG A 148 5.38 10.78 10.30
CA ARG A 148 5.03 11.88 9.38
C ARG A 148 3.56 11.96 9.05
N ILE A 149 2.91 10.82 8.90
CA ILE A 149 1.53 10.74 8.42
C ILE A 149 0.51 10.56 9.55
N GLY A 150 0.98 10.23 10.75
CA GLY A 150 0.15 9.97 11.91
C GLY A 150 -0.56 8.62 11.90
N ASP A 151 -1.15 8.29 13.04
CA ASP A 151 -1.77 6.99 13.31
C ASP A 151 -2.93 6.70 12.35
N ASP A 152 -3.83 7.67 12.16
CA ASP A 152 -5.04 7.51 11.37
C ASP A 152 -4.75 7.24 9.89
N THR A 153 -3.80 7.98 9.31
CA THR A 153 -3.42 7.80 7.90
C THR A 153 -2.74 6.45 7.71
N MET A 154 -1.85 6.05 8.62
CA MET A 154 -1.20 4.75 8.56
C MET A 154 -2.21 3.62 8.66
N PHE A 155 -3.12 3.68 9.64
CA PHE A 155 -4.19 2.70 9.80
C PHE A 155 -5.04 2.58 8.53
N HIS A 156 -5.44 3.73 7.95
CA HIS A 156 -6.25 3.75 6.74
C HIS A 156 -5.53 3.09 5.55
N LEU A 157 -4.24 3.39 5.36
CA LEU A 157 -3.41 2.76 4.33
C LEU A 157 -3.34 1.24 4.51
N LEU A 158 -3.02 0.77 5.72
CA LEU A 158 -2.86 -0.65 6.01
C LEU A 158 -4.17 -1.44 5.88
N LYS A 159 -5.29 -0.84 6.25
CA LYS A 159 -6.60 -1.49 6.22
C LYS A 159 -7.18 -1.63 4.82
N TYR A 160 -7.10 -0.57 4.01
CA TYR A 160 -7.85 -0.48 2.76
C TYR A 160 -7.02 -0.57 1.49
N ALA A 161 -5.72 -0.26 1.57
CA ALA A 161 -4.90 -0.17 0.37
C ALA A 161 -4.30 -1.52 -0.04
N SER A 162 -4.13 -1.71 -1.35
CA SER A 162 -3.23 -2.74 -1.87
C SER A 162 -1.82 -2.18 -2.02
N ILE A 163 -0.86 -2.71 -1.25
CA ILE A 163 0.51 -2.17 -1.16
C ILE A 163 1.48 -3.12 -1.86
N PHE A 164 2.24 -2.61 -2.82
CA PHE A 164 3.21 -3.34 -3.63
C PHE A 164 4.63 -2.85 -3.37
N LEU A 165 5.42 -3.67 -2.70
CA LEU A 165 6.83 -3.41 -2.42
C LEU A 165 7.73 -3.93 -3.55
N LEU A 166 8.73 -3.13 -3.92
CA LEU A 166 9.77 -3.55 -4.86
C LEU A 166 10.73 -4.53 -4.15
N HIS A 167 10.71 -5.79 -4.57
CA HIS A 167 11.59 -6.83 -4.03
C HIS A 167 12.93 -6.90 -4.80
N SER A 168 12.89 -6.88 -6.14
CA SER A 168 14.10 -6.86 -7.00
C SER A 168 13.87 -6.02 -8.26
N ARG A 169 14.85 -5.92 -9.19
CA ARG A 169 14.93 -4.91 -10.28
C ARG A 169 13.64 -4.65 -11.08
N ALA A 170 12.66 -5.55 -11.10
CA ALA A 170 11.31 -5.26 -11.58
C ALA A 170 10.21 -6.15 -10.94
N ASN A 171 10.48 -6.77 -9.79
CA ASN A 171 9.54 -7.69 -9.14
C ASN A 171 8.86 -7.00 -7.96
N TYR A 172 7.53 -7.00 -7.99
CA TYR A 172 6.69 -6.39 -6.98
C TYR A 172 5.99 -7.45 -6.16
N HIS A 173 6.11 -7.35 -4.85
CA HIS A 173 5.45 -8.22 -3.89
C HIS A 173 4.34 -7.43 -3.23
N ARG A 174 3.12 -7.95 -3.32
CA ARG A 174 1.99 -7.32 -2.63
C ARG A 174 1.97 -7.76 -1.17
N VAL A 175 1.98 -6.80 -0.25
CA VAL A 175 2.06 -7.03 1.20
C VAL A 175 0.78 -6.65 1.95
N ALA A 176 -0.14 -5.95 1.30
CA ALA A 176 -1.48 -5.65 1.84
C ALA A 176 -2.50 -5.58 0.70
N GLY A 177 -3.78 -5.65 1.04
CA GLY A 177 -4.93 -5.59 0.13
C GLY A 177 -5.59 -6.95 -0.14
N PRO A 178 -6.80 -6.96 -0.74
CA PRO A 178 -7.56 -8.18 -1.01
C PRO A 178 -6.80 -9.15 -1.91
N LEU A 179 -6.95 -10.46 -1.68
CA LEU A 179 -6.33 -11.52 -2.51
C LEU A 179 -6.66 -11.32 -4.00
N VAL A 180 -5.69 -11.59 -4.89
CA VAL A 180 -5.88 -11.45 -6.36
C VAL A 180 -7.02 -12.37 -6.84
N ILE A 181 -7.23 -13.49 -6.13
CA ILE A 181 -8.32 -14.44 -6.38
C ILE A 181 -9.70 -13.77 -6.29
N ASP A 182 -9.84 -12.73 -5.45
CA ASP A 182 -11.09 -11.96 -5.31
C ASP A 182 -11.27 -10.90 -6.41
N LEU A 183 -10.23 -10.60 -7.19
CA LEU A 183 -10.26 -9.64 -8.29
C LEU A 183 -10.58 -10.30 -9.64
N MET A 184 -10.59 -11.64 -9.71
CA MET A 184 -11.08 -12.35 -10.89
C MET A 184 -12.62 -12.30 -10.85
N PRO A 185 -13.30 -11.84 -11.92
CA PRO A 185 -14.74 -11.98 -11.99
C PRO A 185 -15.10 -13.43 -11.72
N LYS A 186 -16.06 -13.70 -10.84
CA LYS A 186 -16.68 -15.03 -10.75
C LYS A 186 -17.22 -15.33 -12.14
N VAL A 187 -16.43 -16.04 -12.96
CA VAL A 187 -16.88 -16.55 -14.25
C VAL A 187 -18.02 -17.49 -13.90
N GLN A 188 -19.24 -17.02 -14.12
CA GLN A 188 -20.44 -17.83 -14.04
C GLN A 188 -20.20 -19.05 -14.92
N LYS A 189 -20.30 -20.23 -14.31
CA LYS A 189 -20.27 -21.51 -15.02
C LYS A 189 -21.44 -21.53 -15.99
N HIS A 190 -21.21 -21.13 -17.23
CA HIS A 190 -21.99 -21.60 -18.36
C HIS A 190 -21.25 -22.78 -18.97
N THR A 191 -21.75 -23.96 -18.65
CA THR A 191 -21.47 -25.22 -19.33
C THR A 191 -21.74 -25.09 -20.82
N SER A 192 -20.74 -25.35 -21.66
CA SER A 192 -20.92 -25.87 -23.01
C SER A 192 -19.58 -26.40 -23.55
N VAL A 193 -19.49 -27.72 -23.54
CA VAL A 193 -18.65 -28.64 -24.32
C VAL A 193 -17.79 -27.99 -25.41
N TYR A 194 -16.49 -27.84 -25.15
CA TYR A 194 -15.35 -28.22 -26.00
C TYR A 194 -14.11 -28.06 -25.12
N GLY A 195 -13.48 -29.17 -24.75
CA GLY A 195 -12.36 -29.18 -23.82
C GLY A 195 -11.12 -28.50 -24.40
N PRO A 196 -10.31 -27.81 -23.58
CA PRO A 196 -8.93 -27.55 -23.91
C PRO A 196 -7.97 -28.26 -22.96
N MET A 197 -6.88 -28.70 -23.58
CA MET A 197 -5.72 -29.39 -23.04
C MET A 197 -5.24 -28.83 -21.71
N PHE A 198 -4.95 -29.75 -20.79
CA PHE A 198 -4.15 -29.54 -19.61
C PHE A 198 -2.75 -29.01 -20.02
N TYR A 199 -2.50 -27.72 -19.85
CA TYR A 199 -1.16 -27.25 -19.50
C TYR A 199 -1.11 -27.21 -17.98
N GLY A 200 -0.42 -28.18 -17.40
CA GLY A 200 -0.30 -28.35 -15.97
C GLY A 200 0.56 -27.27 -15.36
N ASP A 201 -0.06 -26.34 -14.65
CA ASP A 201 0.60 -25.61 -13.57
C ASP A 201 0.28 -26.33 -12.26
N ARG A 202 1.23 -27.17 -11.86
CA ARG A 202 1.29 -27.81 -10.56
C ARG A 202 1.45 -26.70 -9.52
N LEU A 203 0.38 -26.48 -8.74
CA LEU A 203 0.36 -25.68 -7.53
C LEU A 203 1.24 -26.36 -6.47
N ASP A 204 2.52 -26.00 -6.43
CA ASP A 204 3.29 -26.19 -5.20
C ASP A 204 2.84 -25.12 -4.19
N LEU A 205 1.96 -25.54 -3.28
CA LEU A 205 1.61 -24.83 -2.05
C LEU A 205 2.82 -24.84 -1.11
N GLY A 206 3.81 -24.01 -1.43
CA GLY A 206 5.05 -23.88 -0.68
C GLY A 206 5.70 -22.52 -0.92
N GLY A 207 5.04 -21.44 -0.48
CA GLY A 207 5.61 -20.08 -0.55
C GLY A 207 4.56 -18.98 -0.53
N SER A 208 4.37 -18.33 0.61
CA SER A 208 3.31 -17.34 0.89
C SER A 208 3.53 -15.95 0.26
N TYR A 209 3.81 -15.84 -1.05
CA TYR A 209 3.86 -14.53 -1.73
C TYR A 209 3.35 -14.58 -3.17
N THR A 210 2.29 -13.82 -3.47
CA THR A 210 1.89 -13.52 -4.85
C THR A 210 2.92 -12.55 -5.45
N THR A 211 3.91 -13.09 -6.14
CA THR A 211 4.95 -12.31 -6.83
C THR A 211 4.44 -11.90 -8.21
N LEU A 212 4.39 -10.60 -8.50
CA LEU A 212 4.14 -10.10 -9.86
C LEU A 212 5.49 -9.82 -10.52
N LYS A 213 5.81 -10.61 -11.55
CA LYS A 213 6.98 -10.38 -12.41
C LYS A 213 6.62 -9.41 -13.54
N ALA A 214 7.38 -8.33 -13.67
CA ALA A 214 7.31 -7.50 -14.87
C ALA A 214 8.16 -8.15 -15.97
N TYR A 215 7.52 -8.80 -16.95
CA TYR A 215 8.19 -9.18 -18.19
C TYR A 215 8.25 -7.96 -19.11
N GLY A 216 9.44 -7.39 -19.24
CA GLY A 216 9.74 -6.43 -20.29
C GLY A 216 9.86 -7.18 -21.62
N SER A 217 8.90 -6.99 -22.51
CA SER A 217 9.05 -7.37 -23.91
C SER A 217 10.14 -6.51 -24.53
N PHE A 218 11.33 -7.09 -24.70
CA PHE A 218 12.31 -6.62 -25.67
C PHE A 218 11.75 -6.89 -27.06
N LEU A 219 11.50 -5.84 -27.83
CA LEU A 219 11.33 -5.90 -29.27
C LEU A 219 12.36 -4.96 -29.90
N GLY A 220 13.29 -5.58 -30.64
CA GLY A 220 14.03 -5.02 -31.78
C GLY A 220 15.14 -4.00 -31.48
N PRO A 221 16.12 -3.84 -32.38
CA PRO A 221 16.06 -4.13 -33.82
C PRO A 221 16.40 -5.56 -34.22
#